data_AF-A0A7S4SN06-F1
#
_entry.id   AF-A0A7S4SN06-F1
#
_cell.length_a   1.000
_cell.length_b   1.000
_cell.length_c   1.000
_cell.angle_alpha   90.00
_cell.angle_beta   90.00
_cell.angle_gamma   90.00
#
_symmetry.space_group_name_H-M   'P 1'
#
loop_
_entity.id
_entity.type
_entity.pdbx_description
1 polymer ?
#
loop_
_entity_poly.entity_id
_entity_poly.type
_entity_poly.pdbx_seq_one_letter_code
_entity_poly.pdbx_strand_id
1 'polypeptide(L)'
;GVMYGDVGHGTFLFLAGVAMCWNEKKTEQSLKGQGSEMEAVHAMRYMFMFMGFYAIYAGLIYNDCFSLGLDLFGSRWVFPNQDYGTVNEGDVATSVAEYGSNESVYPFGLDPVWHVSGNELLFFNSFKMKMSVIFGICQMFLGTVIKGL
;
A
#
# COMPACT_ATOMS: atom_id res chain seq x y z
N GLY A 1 6.11 5.66 -0.33
CA GLY A 1 4.91 4.85 -0.04
C GLY A 1 4.22 4.40 -1.32
N VAL A 2 3.66 5.33 -2.10
CA VAL A 2 2.74 5.02 -3.22
C VAL A 2 3.29 4.04 -4.28
N MET A 3 4.59 4.07 -4.58
CA MET A 3 5.24 3.16 -5.56
C MET A 3 5.66 1.80 -4.97
N TYR A 4 5.72 1.67 -3.65
CA TYR A 4 6.12 0.45 -2.92
C TYR A 4 5.00 0.09 -1.92
N GLY A 5 3.76 0.13 -2.40
CA GLY A 5 2.57 -0.04 -1.58
C GLY A 5 2.24 -1.51 -1.37
N ASP A 6 3.04 -2.20 -0.56
CA ASP A 6 2.81 -3.57 -0.10
C ASP A 6 3.01 -3.60 1.41
N VAL A 7 2.02 -4.15 2.12
CA VAL A 7 2.06 -4.28 3.59
C VAL A 7 3.21 -5.18 4.04
N GLY A 8 3.42 -6.31 3.37
CA GLY A 8 4.43 -7.30 3.71
C GLY A 8 5.84 -6.77 3.55
N HIS A 9 6.18 -6.35 2.33
CA HIS A 9 7.50 -5.79 2.05
C HIS A 9 7.75 -4.47 2.80
N GLY A 10 6.72 -3.62 2.94
CA GLY A 10 6.79 -2.41 3.74
C GLY A 10 7.09 -2.67 5.21
N THR A 11 6.54 -3.76 5.78
CA THR A 11 6.81 -4.16 7.17
C THR A 11 8.28 -4.57 7.36
N PHE A 12 8.86 -5.31 6.44
CA PHE A 12 10.30 -5.64 6.50
C PHE A 12 11.19 -4.40 6.43
N LEU A 13 10.89 -3.47 5.51
CA LEU A 13 11.64 -2.21 5.41
C LEU A 13 11.49 -1.36 6.66
N PHE A 14 10.29 -1.29 7.24
CA PHE A 14 10.04 -0.56 8.47
C PHE A 14 10.80 -1.14 9.65
N LEU A 15 10.73 -2.47 9.85
CA LEU A 15 11.44 -3.16 10.92
C LEU A 15 12.96 -3.02 10.77
N ALA A 16 13.50 -3.11 9.54
CA ALA A 16 14.90 -2.86 9.28
C ALA A 16 15.30 -1.41 9.65
N GLY A 17 14.50 -0.42 9.25
CA GLY A 17 14.73 0.99 9.60
C GLY A 17 14.69 1.25 11.11
N VAL A 18 13.72 0.66 11.81
CA VAL A 18 13.60 0.75 13.28
C VAL A 18 14.78 0.07 13.97
N ALA A 19 15.19 -1.11 13.50
CA ALA A 19 16.34 -1.83 14.06
C ALA A 19 17.65 -1.03 13.90
N MET A 20 17.83 -0.34 12.77
CA MET A 20 18.97 0.56 12.55
C MET A 20 18.91 1.79 13.47
N CYS A 21 17.73 2.36 13.70
CA CYS A 21 17.56 3.49 14.62
C CYS A 21 17.78 3.09 16.10
N TRP A 22 17.34 1.89 16.49
CA TRP A 22 17.48 1.40 17.87
C TRP A 22 18.94 1.09 18.25
N ASN A 23 19.73 0.60 17.30
CA ASN A 23 21.13 0.20 17.53
C ASN A 23 22.16 1.27 17.17
N GLU A 24 21.76 2.55 17.10
CA GLU A 24 22.60 3.65 16.58
C GLU A 24 24.05 3.63 17.12
N LYS A 25 24.22 3.43 18.44
CA LYS A 25 25.55 3.52 19.09
C LYS A 25 26.45 2.32 18.75
N LYS A 26 25.86 1.13 18.61
CA LYS A 26 26.60 -0.09 18.23
C LYS A 26 26.92 -0.08 16.74
N THR A 27 25.98 0.39 15.94
CA THR A 27 26.11 0.49 14.49
C THR A 27 27.12 1.57 14.11
N GLU A 28 27.09 2.75 14.73
CA GLU A 28 28.08 3.81 14.51
C GLU A 28 29.51 3.38 14.88
N GLN A 29 29.68 2.66 15.99
CA GLN A 29 30.98 2.14 16.41
C GLN A 29 31.49 1.02 15.50
N SER A 30 30.61 0.15 15.01
CA SER A 30 30.97 -0.94 14.08
C SER A 30 31.24 -0.45 12.65
N LEU A 31 30.71 0.73 12.27
CA LEU A 31 30.83 1.29 10.93
C LEU A 31 31.99 2.27 10.76
N LYS A 32 32.58 2.77 11.85
CA LYS A 32 33.83 3.54 11.80
C LYS A 32 34.94 2.66 11.21
N GLY A 33 35.19 2.81 9.91
CA GLY A 33 36.24 2.11 9.16
C GLY A 33 35.74 1.08 8.13
N GLN A 34 34.44 0.79 8.06
CA GLN A 34 33.85 -0.03 7.00
C GLN A 34 33.27 0.90 5.93
N GLY A 35 33.95 1.02 4.78
CA GLY A 35 33.49 1.53 3.47
C GLY A 35 32.35 2.56 3.37
N SER A 36 32.50 3.55 2.49
CA SER A 36 31.56 4.67 2.29
C SER A 36 30.09 4.29 2.07
N GLU A 37 29.78 3.06 1.63
CA GLU A 37 28.42 2.60 1.32
C GLU A 37 27.57 2.34 2.58
N MET A 38 28.12 1.64 3.58
CA MET A 38 27.35 1.27 4.78
C MET A 38 27.17 2.46 5.74
N GLU A 39 28.13 3.40 5.73
CA GLU A 39 28.00 4.69 6.39
C GLU A 39 26.88 5.54 5.75
N ALA A 40 26.76 5.55 4.42
CA ALA A 40 25.67 6.23 3.72
C ALA A 40 24.30 5.63 4.04
N VAL A 41 24.19 4.30 4.12
CA VAL A 41 22.95 3.63 4.54
C VAL A 41 22.57 3.99 5.98
N HIS A 42 23.54 4.07 6.88
CA HIS A 42 23.30 4.48 8.27
C HIS A 42 22.86 5.96 8.39
N ALA A 43 23.37 6.83 7.52
CA ALA A 43 22.88 8.22 7.42
C ALA A 43 21.41 8.28 6.97
N MET A 44 20.98 7.37 6.10
CA MET A 44 19.61 7.28 5.59
C MET A 44 18.63 6.51 6.50
N ARG A 45 19.03 6.11 7.72
CA ARG A 45 18.19 5.30 8.64
C ARG A 45 16.76 5.83 8.84
N TYR A 46 16.60 7.16 8.97
CA TYR A 46 15.30 7.79 9.12
C TYR A 46 14.48 7.74 7.83
N MET A 47 15.12 7.85 6.66
CA MET A 47 14.43 7.68 5.38
C MET A 47 13.87 6.25 5.26
N PHE A 48 14.67 5.22 5.58
CA PHE A 48 14.18 3.83 5.53
C PHE A 48 13.00 3.60 6.48
N MET A 49 13.05 4.14 7.69
CA MET A 49 11.95 4.07 8.65
C MET A 49 10.66 4.71 8.09
N PHE A 50 10.74 5.96 7.62
CA PHE A 50 9.56 6.63 7.07
C PHE A 50 9.08 6.02 5.75
N MET A 51 9.99 5.54 4.90
CA MET A 51 9.64 4.85 3.66
C MET A 51 8.85 3.57 3.94
N GLY A 52 9.29 2.76 4.92
CA GLY A 52 8.58 1.56 5.36
C GLY A 52 7.20 1.89 5.95
N PHE A 53 7.12 2.88 6.84
CA PHE A 53 5.84 3.29 7.44
C PHE A 53 4.81 3.74 6.39
N TYR A 54 5.21 4.61 5.45
CA TYR A 54 4.32 5.05 4.37
C TYR A 54 4.05 3.96 3.31
N ALA A 55 4.93 2.96 3.19
CA ALA A 55 4.69 1.77 2.36
C ALA A 55 3.59 0.89 2.96
N ILE A 56 3.62 0.64 4.27
CA ILE A 56 2.56 -0.11 4.98
C ILE A 56 1.22 0.62 4.84
N TYR A 57 1.18 1.93 5.06
CA TYR A 57 -0.05 2.72 4.89
C TYR A 57 -0.62 2.63 3.46
N ALA A 58 0.24 2.78 2.45
CA ALA A 58 -0.19 2.64 1.06
C ALA A 58 -0.64 1.20 0.72
N GLY A 59 0.06 0.19 1.24
CA GLY A 59 -0.30 -1.22 1.08
C GLY A 59 -1.65 -1.55 1.71
N LEU A 60 -1.96 -0.97 2.88
CA LEU A 60 -3.27 -1.12 3.53
C LEU A 60 -4.39 -0.46 2.71
N ILE A 61 -4.13 0.68 2.08
CA ILE A 61 -5.09 1.32 1.17
C ILE A 61 -5.30 0.48 -0.10
N TYR A 62 -4.23 -0.07 -0.67
CA TYR A 62 -4.34 -0.98 -1.81
C TYR A 62 -4.91 -2.34 -1.44
N ASN A 63 -4.97 -2.65 -0.15
CA ASN A 63 -5.33 -3.95 0.39
C ASN A 63 -4.44 -5.09 -0.17
N ASP A 64 -3.14 -4.83 -0.30
CA ASP A 64 -2.17 -5.76 -0.87
C ASP A 64 -1.12 -6.17 0.19
N CYS A 65 -1.16 -7.44 0.59
CA CYS A 65 -0.20 -8.05 1.51
C CYS A 65 0.42 -9.27 0.85
N PHE A 66 1.67 -9.17 0.35
CA PHE A 66 2.32 -10.22 -0.43
C PHE A 66 1.51 -10.73 -1.63
N SER A 67 0.85 -9.84 -2.37
CA SER A 67 -0.04 -10.19 -3.49
C SER A 67 -1.35 -10.88 -3.07
N LEU A 68 -1.68 -10.87 -1.78
CA LEU A 68 -2.95 -11.38 -1.25
C LEU A 68 -3.82 -10.23 -0.72
N GLY A 69 -5.10 -10.24 -1.11
CA GLY A 69 -6.12 -9.34 -0.55
C GLY A 69 -6.53 -9.77 0.85
N LEU A 70 -6.47 -8.85 1.82
CA LEU A 70 -6.95 -9.13 3.18
C LEU A 70 -8.45 -8.84 3.28
N ASP A 71 -9.23 -9.85 3.68
CA ASP A 71 -10.65 -9.65 3.98
C ASP A 71 -10.82 -9.20 5.45
N LEU A 72 -10.70 -7.89 5.67
CA LEU A 72 -10.76 -7.29 7.02
C LEU A 72 -12.18 -6.93 7.45
N PHE A 73 -13.07 -6.63 6.50
CA PHE A 73 -14.41 -6.10 6.80
C PHE A 73 -15.55 -6.85 6.09
N GLY A 74 -15.26 -7.95 5.40
CA GLY A 74 -16.20 -8.65 4.53
C GLY A 74 -16.30 -7.96 3.17
N SER A 75 -16.12 -8.74 2.09
CA SER A 75 -16.33 -8.22 0.74
C SER A 75 -17.78 -7.78 0.51
N ARG A 76 -17.96 -6.70 -0.26
CA ARG A 76 -19.28 -6.17 -0.63
C ARG A 76 -19.79 -6.74 -1.96
N TRP A 77 -19.11 -7.77 -2.45
CA TRP A 77 -19.45 -8.49 -3.65
C TRP A 77 -19.72 -9.95 -3.32
N VAL A 78 -20.82 -10.49 -3.84
CA VAL A 78 -21.21 -11.90 -3.67
C VAL A 78 -21.33 -12.55 -5.03
N PHE A 79 -20.95 -13.82 -5.10
CA PHE A 79 -21.29 -14.67 -6.23
C PHE A 79 -22.69 -15.25 -5.97
N PRO A 80 -23.72 -14.86 -6.74
CA PRO A 80 -25.07 -15.37 -6.52
C PRO A 80 -25.12 -16.88 -6.77
N ASN A 81 -25.75 -17.62 -5.85
CA ASN A 81 -25.97 -19.07 -5.90
C ASN A 81 -24.72 -19.96 -5.78
N GLN A 82 -23.67 -19.51 -5.09
CA GLN A 82 -22.49 -20.34 -4.83
C GLN A 82 -22.05 -20.29 -3.37
N ASP A 83 -21.70 -21.45 -2.83
CA ASP A 83 -21.10 -21.59 -1.51
C ASP A 83 -19.60 -21.24 -1.56
N TYR A 84 -19.04 -20.83 -0.41
CA TYR A 84 -17.62 -20.51 -0.29
C TYR A 84 -16.74 -21.67 -0.82
N GLY A 85 -16.00 -21.41 -1.90
CA GLY A 85 -15.07 -22.38 -2.51
C GLY A 85 -15.59 -23.14 -3.74
N THR A 86 -16.81 -22.87 -4.22
CA THR A 86 -17.35 -23.47 -5.46
C THR A 86 -17.29 -22.55 -6.68
N VAL A 87 -16.50 -21.47 -6.61
CA VAL A 87 -16.42 -20.44 -7.66
C VAL A 87 -15.59 -20.95 -8.82
N ASN A 88 -16.18 -20.96 -10.02
CA ASN A 88 -15.51 -21.36 -11.26
C ASN A 88 -15.03 -20.13 -12.03
N GLU A 89 -14.01 -20.34 -12.88
CA GLU A 89 -13.47 -19.30 -13.76
C GLU A 89 -14.55 -18.84 -14.76
N GLY A 90 -15.05 -17.61 -14.59
CA GLY A 90 -16.12 -17.03 -15.43
C GLY A 90 -17.37 -16.56 -14.67
N ASP A 91 -17.47 -16.84 -13.37
CA ASP A 91 -18.59 -16.37 -12.55
C ASP A 91 -18.54 -14.85 -12.31
N VAL A 92 -19.69 -14.19 -12.41
CA VAL A 92 -19.82 -12.73 -12.28
C VAL A 92 -20.24 -12.37 -10.86
N ALA A 93 -19.38 -11.66 -10.14
CA ALA A 93 -19.72 -11.12 -8.84
C ALA A 93 -20.78 -10.00 -8.96
N THR A 94 -21.80 -10.04 -8.09
CA THR A 94 -22.86 -9.02 -8.00
C THR A 94 -22.69 -8.26 -6.69
N SER A 95 -22.99 -6.95 -6.68
CA SER A 95 -22.91 -6.14 -5.46
C SER A 95 -23.97 -6.59 -4.44
N VAL A 96 -23.61 -6.67 -3.17
CA VAL A 96 -24.53 -7.02 -2.06
C VAL A 96 -25.66 -5.99 -1.94
N ALA A 97 -25.35 -4.73 -2.24
CA ALA A 97 -26.24 -3.58 -2.06
C ALA A 97 -26.48 -2.82 -3.37
N GLU A 98 -27.57 -2.05 -3.40
CA GLU A 98 -27.92 -1.20 -4.54
C GLU A 98 -26.83 -0.14 -4.79
N TYR A 99 -26.51 0.09 -6.06
CA TYR A 99 -25.50 1.04 -6.48
C TYR A 99 -25.80 2.44 -5.93
N GLY A 100 -24.88 3.01 -5.15
CA GLY A 100 -25.05 4.32 -4.51
C GLY A 100 -25.50 4.29 -3.05
N SER A 101 -25.77 3.11 -2.49
CA SER A 101 -25.96 2.96 -1.04
C SER A 101 -24.62 2.97 -0.28
N ASN A 102 -24.61 3.51 0.95
CA ASN A 102 -23.43 3.50 1.83
C ASN A 102 -22.91 2.09 2.13
N GLU A 103 -23.79 1.08 2.00
CA GLU A 103 -23.49 -0.34 2.18
C GLU A 103 -22.75 -0.95 0.98
N SER A 104 -22.62 -0.25 -0.15
CA SER A 104 -21.89 -0.72 -1.35
C SER A 104 -20.40 -0.36 -1.40
N VAL A 105 -19.89 0.58 -0.58
CA VAL A 105 -18.50 1.09 -0.61
C VAL A 105 -17.59 0.54 0.50
N TYR A 106 -16.63 -0.33 0.18
CA TYR A 106 -15.74 -0.97 1.18
C TYR A 106 -15.16 0.05 2.19
N PRO A 107 -15.23 -0.23 3.51
CA PRO A 107 -15.06 0.81 4.52
C PRO A 107 -13.60 1.29 4.66
N PHE A 108 -12.62 0.48 4.24
CA PHE A 108 -11.21 0.83 4.34
C PHE A 108 -10.38 0.15 3.26
N GLY A 109 -9.77 0.94 2.37
CA GLY A 109 -8.95 0.43 1.28
C GLY A 109 -9.78 -0.11 0.11
N LEU A 110 -9.19 -1.03 -0.66
CA LEU A 110 -9.84 -1.69 -1.78
C LEU A 110 -10.48 -3.02 -1.35
N ASP A 111 -11.61 -3.35 -1.97
CA ASP A 111 -12.31 -4.60 -1.70
C ASP A 111 -11.44 -5.80 -2.13
N PRO A 112 -11.25 -6.82 -1.26
CA PRO A 112 -10.41 -7.99 -1.57
C PRO A 112 -10.87 -8.78 -2.81
N VAL A 113 -12.16 -8.68 -3.21
CA VAL A 113 -12.67 -9.38 -4.40
C VAL A 113 -11.92 -8.99 -5.68
N TRP A 114 -11.37 -7.77 -5.74
CA TRP A 114 -10.66 -7.30 -6.92
C TRP A 114 -9.40 -8.09 -7.20
N HIS A 115 -8.77 -8.70 -6.19
CA HIS A 115 -7.61 -9.59 -6.37
C HIS A 115 -7.96 -10.96 -6.97
N VAL A 116 -9.24 -11.33 -6.97
CA VAL A 116 -9.73 -12.60 -7.55
C VAL A 116 -10.39 -12.37 -8.92
N SER A 117 -10.62 -11.10 -9.28
CA SER A 117 -11.34 -10.73 -10.49
C SER A 117 -10.45 -10.77 -11.74
N GLY A 118 -10.97 -11.32 -12.85
CA GLY A 118 -10.24 -11.35 -14.13
C GLY A 118 -10.00 -9.96 -14.75
N ASN A 119 -10.71 -8.94 -14.27
CA ASN A 119 -10.57 -7.54 -14.69
C ASN A 119 -9.79 -6.67 -13.68
N GLU A 120 -9.06 -7.27 -12.75
CA GLU A 120 -8.26 -6.56 -11.74
C GLU A 120 -7.34 -5.50 -12.37
N LEU A 121 -6.65 -5.86 -13.46
CA LEU A 121 -5.62 -5.02 -14.07
C LEU A 121 -6.22 -3.74 -14.65
N LEU A 122 -7.40 -3.83 -15.24
CA LEU A 122 -8.11 -2.68 -15.81
C LEU A 122 -8.56 -1.71 -14.72
N PHE A 123 -9.05 -2.25 -13.60
CA PHE A 123 -9.48 -1.47 -12.44
C PHE A 123 -8.30 -0.80 -11.74
N PHE A 124 -7.27 -1.57 -11.36
CA PHE A 124 -6.09 -1.06 -10.65
C PHE A 124 -5.31 -0.05 -11.48
N ASN A 125 -5.18 -0.24 -12.80
CA ASN A 125 -4.50 0.72 -13.67
C ASN A 125 -5.25 2.06 -13.71
N SER A 126 -6.57 2.01 -13.92
CA SER A 126 -7.42 3.20 -13.92
C SER A 126 -7.36 3.95 -12.59
N PHE A 127 -7.38 3.22 -11.47
CA PHE A 127 -7.27 3.77 -10.12
C PHE A 127 -5.92 4.45 -9.88
N LYS A 128 -4.81 3.74 -10.17
CA LYS A 128 -3.44 4.25 -9.99
C LYS A 128 -3.17 5.50 -10.83
N MET A 129 -3.67 5.54 -12.07
CA MET A 129 -3.53 6.72 -12.92
C MET A 129 -4.24 7.94 -12.33
N LYS A 130 -5.51 7.80 -11.93
CA LYS A 130 -6.28 8.91 -11.35
C LYS A 130 -5.67 9.40 -10.04
N MET A 131 -5.23 8.49 -9.17
CA MET A 131 -4.54 8.82 -7.93
C MET A 131 -3.23 9.58 -8.20
N SER A 132 -2.43 9.15 -9.17
CA SER A 132 -1.15 9.79 -9.53
C SER A 132 -1.35 11.25 -9.95
N VAL A 133 -2.37 11.53 -10.76
CA VAL A 133 -2.70 12.90 -11.19
C VAL A 133 -3.08 13.78 -9.98
N ILE A 134 -3.89 13.26 -9.06
CA ILE A 134 -4.30 14.02 -7.86
C ILE A 134 -3.08 14.36 -6.99
N PHE A 135 -2.23 13.38 -6.70
CA PHE A 135 -1.03 13.63 -5.91
C PHE A 135 -0.04 14.58 -6.60
N GLY A 136 0.12 14.47 -7.92
CA GLY A 136 0.96 15.38 -8.69
C GLY A 136 0.49 16.84 -8.60
N ILE A 137 -0.83 17.08 -8.76
CA ILE A 137 -1.40 18.43 -8.63
C ILE A 137 -1.26 18.94 -7.20
N CYS A 138 -1.56 18.12 -6.18
CA CYS A 138 -1.39 18.52 -4.78
C CYS A 138 0.07 18.89 -4.45
N GLN A 139 1.05 18.11 -4.93
CA GLN A 139 2.47 18.38 -4.72
C GLN A 139 2.91 19.69 -5.39
N MET A 140 2.54 19.89 -6.66
CA MET A 140 2.89 21.11 -7.40
C MET A 140 2.25 22.35 -6.76
N PHE A 141 0.99 22.25 -6.35
CA PHE A 141 0.26 23.32 -5.68
C PHE A 141 0.92 23.72 -4.35
N LEU A 142 1.28 22.73 -3.52
CA LEU A 142 1.99 22.98 -2.27
C LEU A 142 3.33 23.69 -2.50
N GLY A 143 4.05 23.34 -3.57
CA GLY A 143 5.27 24.04 -3.98
C GLY A 143 5.03 25.51 -4.36
N THR A 144 3.96 25.81 -5.09
CA THR A 144 3.60 27.19 -5.43
C THR A 144 3.21 28.01 -4.20
N VAL A 145 2.46 27.42 -3.25
CA VAL A 145 2.06 28.10 -2.01
C VAL A 145 3.29 28.45 -1.16
N ILE A 146 4.25 27.53 -1.03
CA ILE A 146 5.49 27.80 -0.28
C ILE A 146 6.35 28.88 -0.94
N LYS A 147 6.39 28.94 -2.28
CA LYS A 147 7.16 29.97 -3.01
C LYS A 147 6.51 31.35 -2.95
N GLY A 148 5.18 31.41 -2.81
CA GLY A 148 4.42 32.66 -2.74
C GLY A 148 4.36 33.27 -1.34
N LEU A 149 4.74 32.51 -0.30
CA LEU A 149 4.94 32.94 1.08
C LEU A 149 6.36 33.48 1.26
#